data_AF-A0A920GLE9-F1
#
_entry.id   AF-A0A920GLE9-F1
#
_cell.length_a   1.000
_cell.length_b   1.000
_cell.length_c   1.000
_cell.angle_alpha   90.00
_cell.angle_beta   90.00
_cell.angle_gamma   90.00
#
_symmetry.space_group_name_H-M   'P 1'
#
loop_
_entity.id
_entity.type
_entity.pdbx_description
1 polymer ?
#
loop_
_entity_poly.entity_id
_entity_poly.type
_entity_poly.pdbx_seq_one_letter_code
_entity_poly.pdbx_strand_id
1 'polypeptide(L)'
;MRELIVVAFGFLFSAIGFVNTFWGNDPYYGLAVLTASFLFYLPLIDVIRARVSAQQGTALLVLLGAFILWSSVGVGELCDKTAMMVETFPYPQITGY
;
A
#
# COMPACT_ATOMS: atom_id res chain seq x y z
N MET A 1 -21.16 11.97 -12.90
CA MET A 1 -20.20 13.02 -13.34
C MET A 1 -19.26 13.45 -12.20
N ARG A 2 -19.77 13.82 -11.03
CA ARG A 2 -18.96 14.19 -9.84
C ARG A 2 -17.97 13.09 -9.40
N GLU A 3 -18.41 11.84 -9.32
CA GLU A 3 -17.56 10.71 -8.87
C GLU A 3 -16.40 10.43 -9.82
N LEU A 4 -16.62 10.56 -11.14
CA LEU A 4 -15.57 10.39 -12.15
C LEU A 4 -14.47 11.44 -12.01
N ILE A 5 -14.84 12.68 -11.67
CA ILE A 5 -13.88 13.76 -11.42
C ILE A 5 -13.04 13.45 -10.18
N VAL A 6 -13.67 12.96 -9.10
CA VAL A 6 -12.97 12.57 -7.87
C VAL A 6 -11.96 11.44 -8.15
N VAL A 7 -12.37 10.40 -8.89
CA VAL A 7 -11.46 9.30 -9.27
C VAL A 7 -10.34 9.77 -10.20
N ALA A 8 -10.61 10.71 -11.11
CA ALA A 8 -9.58 11.30 -11.98
C ALA A 8 -8.54 12.09 -11.17
N PHE A 9 -8.96 12.84 -10.14
CA PHE A 9 -8.03 13.45 -9.17
C PHE A 9 -7.25 12.40 -8.39
N GLY A 10 -7.90 11.30 -7.99
CA GLY A 10 -7.22 10.15 -7.39
C GLY A 10 -6.08 9.63 -8.27
N PHE A 11 -6.34 9.41 -9.55
CA PHE A 11 -5.31 8.98 -10.52
C PHE A 11 -4.16 9.98 -10.64
N LEU A 12 -4.48 11.26 -10.76
CA LEU A 12 -3.49 12.33 -10.84
C LEU A 12 -2.61 12.38 -9.57
N PHE A 13 -3.21 12.32 -8.38
CA PHE A 13 -2.45 12.32 -7.13
C PHE A 13 -1.66 11.03 -6.91
N SER A 14 -2.17 9.86 -7.34
CA SER A 14 -1.40 8.63 -7.33
C SER A 14 -0.14 8.74 -8.21
N ALA A 15 -0.26 9.31 -9.41
CA ALA A 15 0.88 9.52 -10.30
C ALA A 15 1.91 10.48 -9.68
N ILE A 16 1.45 11.59 -9.08
CA ILE A 16 2.33 12.54 -8.38
C ILE A 16 3.06 11.86 -7.22
N GLY A 17 2.32 11.12 -6.38
CA GLY A 17 2.88 10.39 -5.24
C GLY A 17 3.91 9.36 -5.70
N PHE A 18 3.58 8.55 -6.71
CA PHE A 18 4.47 7.55 -7.29
C PHE A 18 5.79 8.18 -7.78
N VAL A 19 5.72 9.26 -8.57
CA VAL A 19 6.93 9.94 -9.05
C VAL A 19 7.76 10.45 -7.87
N ASN A 20 7.15 11.09 -6.86
CA ASN A 20 7.90 11.60 -5.71
C ASN A 20 8.49 10.48 -4.82
N THR A 21 7.89 9.29 -4.77
CA THR A 21 8.42 8.16 -4.00
C THR A 21 9.72 7.62 -4.61
N PHE A 22 9.82 7.57 -5.94
CA PHE A 22 10.92 6.91 -6.65
C PHE A 22 11.90 7.87 -7.34
N TRP A 23 11.47 9.09 -7.66
CA TRP A 23 12.23 10.15 -8.33
C TRP A 23 11.96 11.50 -7.67
N GLY A 24 12.70 11.79 -6.60
CA GLY A 24 12.56 13.04 -5.87
C GLY A 24 13.49 13.10 -4.66
N ASN A 25 13.45 14.23 -3.94
CA ASN A 25 14.29 14.45 -2.77
C ASN A 25 13.77 13.77 -1.49
N ASP A 26 12.47 13.45 -1.42
CA ASP A 26 11.84 12.88 -0.22
C ASP A 26 10.86 11.75 -0.58
N PRO A 27 11.32 10.48 -0.49
CA PRO A 27 10.47 9.31 -0.71
C PRO A 27 9.29 9.19 0.26
N TYR A 28 9.42 9.69 1.51
CA TYR A 28 8.36 9.62 2.51
C TYR A 28 7.22 10.58 2.17
N TYR A 29 7.54 11.78 1.67
CA TYR A 29 6.55 12.70 1.14
C TYR A 29 5.79 12.08 -0.04
N GLY A 30 6.49 11.47 -1.00
CA GLY A 30 5.87 10.78 -2.12
C GLY A 30 4.93 9.66 -1.68
N LEU A 31 5.37 8.85 -0.71
CA LEU A 31 4.58 7.75 -0.16
C LEU A 31 3.35 8.26 0.60
N ALA A 32 3.46 9.37 1.31
CA ALA A 32 2.33 10.02 1.99
C ALA A 32 1.28 10.51 0.97
N VAL A 33 1.70 11.18 -0.10
CA VAL A 33 0.81 11.63 -1.18
C VAL A 33 0.16 10.44 -1.88
N LEU A 34 0.93 9.40 -2.20
CA LEU A 34 0.44 8.18 -2.83
C LEU A 34 -0.62 7.50 -1.95
N THR A 35 -0.38 7.37 -0.65
CA THR A 35 -1.33 6.78 0.30
C THR A 35 -2.59 7.64 0.44
N ALA A 36 -2.44 8.96 0.56
CA ALA A 36 -3.57 9.89 0.64
C ALA A 36 -4.45 9.85 -0.62
N SER A 37 -3.85 9.60 -1.79
CA SER A 37 -4.59 9.48 -3.06
C SER A 37 -5.63 8.36 -3.04
N PHE A 38 -5.44 7.30 -2.23
CA PHE A 38 -6.37 6.18 -2.14
C PHE A 38 -7.75 6.58 -1.62
N LEU A 39 -7.86 7.66 -0.84
CA LEU A 39 -9.14 8.20 -0.37
C LEU A 39 -10.04 8.67 -1.52
N PHE A 40 -9.45 9.10 -2.64
CA PHE A 40 -10.20 9.53 -3.83
C PHE A 40 -10.81 8.36 -4.61
N TYR A 41 -10.40 7.12 -4.33
CA TYR A 41 -10.97 5.93 -4.94
C TYR A 41 -12.13 5.33 -4.13
N LEU A 42 -12.53 5.92 -2.98
CA LEU A 42 -13.68 5.46 -2.20
C LEU A 42 -14.97 5.28 -3.03
N PRO A 43 -15.35 6.20 -3.95
CA PRO A 43 -16.53 5.99 -4.80
C PRO A 43 -16.40 4.75 -5.70
N LEU A 44 -15.19 4.47 -6.18
CA LEU A 44 -14.93 3.27 -6.99
C LEU A 44 -15.06 1.99 -6.14
N ILE A 45 -14.59 2.03 -4.89
CA ILE A 45 -14.72 0.92 -3.94
C ILE A 45 -16.20 0.63 -3.66
N ASP A 46 -17.04 1.65 -3.49
CA ASP A 46 -18.48 1.46 -3.26
C ASP A 46 -19.17 0.80 -4.45
N VAL A 47 -18.83 1.21 -5.68
CA VAL A 47 -19.34 0.58 -6.91
C VAL A 47 -18.93 -0.88 -7.01
N ILE A 48 -17.66 -1.19 -6.70
CA ILE A 48 -17.16 -2.58 -6.69
C ILE A 48 -17.89 -3.39 -5.61
N ARG A 49 -18.03 -2.83 -4.41
CA ARG A 49 -18.70 -3.50 -3.28
C ARG A 49 -20.15 -3.82 -3.56
N ALA A 50 -20.86 -2.97 -4.30
CA ALA A 50 -22.23 -3.23 -4.73
C ALA A 50 -22.35 -4.41 -5.72
N ARG A 51 -21.26 -4.80 -6.37
CA ARG A 51 -21.20 -5.90 -7.36
C ARG A 51 -20.61 -7.19 -6.81
N VAL A 52 -19.90 -7.11 -5.70
CA VAL A 52 -19.18 -8.24 -5.08
C VAL A 52 -20.04 -8.84 -3.97
N SER A 53 -20.27 -10.14 -4.01
CA SER A 53 -20.97 -10.82 -2.89
C SER A 53 -20.09 -10.86 -1.64
N ALA A 54 -20.70 -10.96 -0.46
CA ALA A 54 -19.95 -11.05 0.80
C ALA A 54 -18.91 -12.19 0.79
N GLN A 55 -19.25 -13.33 0.18
CA GLN A 55 -18.34 -14.48 0.05
C GLN A 55 -17.13 -14.18 -0.85
N GLN A 56 -17.35 -13.49 -1.98
CA GLN A 56 -16.26 -13.08 -2.89
C GLN A 56 -15.35 -12.03 -2.23
N GLY A 57 -15.92 -11.09 -1.47
CA GLY A 57 -15.15 -10.10 -0.71
C GLY A 57 -14.23 -10.74 0.33
N THR A 58 -14.76 -11.71 1.09
CA THR A 58 -13.95 -12.49 2.05
C THR A 58 -12.85 -13.28 1.35
N ALA A 59 -13.15 -13.93 0.23
CA ALA A 59 -12.15 -14.67 -0.55
C ALA A 59 -11.01 -13.76 -1.04
N LEU A 60 -11.33 -12.55 -1.52
CA LEU A 60 -10.34 -11.57 -1.96
C LEU A 60 -9.42 -11.13 -0.80
N LEU A 61 -10.00 -10.88 0.38
CA LEU A 61 -9.21 -10.53 1.57
C LEU A 61 -8.31 -11.67 2.03
N VAL A 62 -8.80 -12.92 1.98
CA VAL A 62 -7.98 -14.11 2.29
C VAL A 62 -6.82 -14.23 1.32
N LEU A 63 -7.06 -14.06 0.01
CA LEU A 63 -6.01 -14.10 -1.01
C LEU A 63 -4.99 -12.98 -0.81
N LEU A 64 -5.44 -11.75 -0.54
CA LEU A 64 -4.55 -10.62 -0.28
C LEU A 64 -3.73 -10.83 1.00
N GLY A 65 -4.36 -11.32 2.07
CA GLY A 65 -3.68 -11.65 3.32
C GLY A 65 -2.62 -12.74 3.14
N ALA A 66 -2.95 -13.81 2.41
CA ALA A 66 -2.00 -14.86 2.07
C ALA A 66 -0.83 -14.32 1.24
N PHE A 67 -1.10 -13.45 0.26
CA PHE A 67 -0.07 -12.81 -0.54
C PHE A 67 0.87 -11.94 0.31
N ILE A 68 0.33 -11.12 1.22
CA ILE A 68 1.13 -10.28 2.13
C ILE A 68 1.99 -11.13 3.06
N LEU A 69 1.41 -12.20 3.65
CA LEU A 69 2.17 -13.10 4.52
C LEU A 69 3.31 -13.78 3.77
N TRP A 70 3.02 -14.32 2.59
CA TRP A 70 4.02 -14.97 1.76
C TRP A 70 5.12 -13.99 1.32
N SER A 71 4.74 -12.80 0.84
CA SER A 71 5.72 -11.81 0.38
C SER A 71 6.58 -11.28 1.53
N SER A 72 6.01 -11.11 2.73
CA SER A 72 6.75 -10.63 3.89
C SER A 72 7.72 -11.69 4.43
N VAL A 73 7.25 -12.93 4.62
CA VAL A 73 8.09 -14.01 5.15
C VAL A 73 9.14 -14.46 4.15
N GLY A 74 8.77 -14.63 2.88
CA GLY A 74 9.66 -15.14 1.84
C GLY A 74 10.59 -14.07 1.27
N VAL A 75 10.02 -13.09 0.56
CA VAL A 75 10.80 -12.08 -0.20
C VAL A 75 11.27 -10.93 0.69
N GLY A 76 10.46 -10.57 1.69
CA GLY A 76 10.74 -9.50 2.62
C GLY A 76 11.73 -9.87 3.71
N GLU A 77 12.16 -11.14 3.78
CA GLU A 77 13.11 -11.67 4.77
C GLU A 77 12.71 -11.29 6.21
N LEU A 78 11.39 -11.32 6.50
CA LEU A 78 10.85 -10.81 7.76
C LEU A 78 11.46 -11.51 8.98
N CYS A 79 11.76 -12.82 8.90
CA CYS A 79 12.37 -13.56 10.01
C CYS A 79 13.75 -13.01 10.39
N ASP A 80 14.63 -12.79 9.41
CA ASP A 80 15.99 -12.29 9.65
C ASP A 80 15.96 -10.85 10.16
N LYS A 81 15.08 -10.02 9.60
CA LYS A 81 14.85 -8.64 10.08
C LYS A 81 14.29 -8.62 11.50
N THR A 82 13.43 -9.58 11.85
CA THR A 82 12.90 -9.70 13.21
C THR A 82 13.98 -10.15 14.18
N ALA A 83 14.85 -11.09 13.81
CA ALA A 83 16.00 -11.49 14.63
C ALA A 83 16.94 -10.31 14.88
N MET A 84 17.29 -9.57 13.83
CA MET A 84 18.09 -8.35 13.93
C MET A 84 17.42 -7.31 14.84
N MET A 85 16.11 -7.09 14.70
CA MET A 85 15.36 -6.19 15.59
C MET A 85 15.51 -6.62 17.05
N VAL A 86 15.36 -7.92 17.37
CA VAL A 86 15.47 -8.43 18.74
C VAL A 86 16.87 -8.20 19.32
N GLU A 87 17.92 -8.35 18.52
CA GLU A 87 19.31 -8.17 18.95
C GLU A 87 19.68 -6.70 19.17
N THR A 88 19.17 -5.79 18.33
CA THR A 88 19.64 -4.40 18.30
C THR A 88 18.68 -3.42 18.96
N PHE A 89 17.46 -3.84 19.31
CA PHE A 89 16.46 -2.98 19.94
C PHE A 89 17.02 -2.30 21.21
N PRO A 90 16.86 -0.97 21.38
CA PRO A 90 16.00 -0.06 20.60
C PRO A 90 16.68 0.64 19.40
N TYR A 91 17.91 0.27 19.05
CA TYR A 91 18.68 0.92 17.99
C TYR A 91 18.42 0.22 16.64
N PRO A 92 17.69 0.84 15.70
CA PRO A 92 17.42 0.24 14.39
C PRO A 92 18.72 0.13 13.57
N GLN A 93 18.87 -0.99 12.87
CA GLN A 93 19.96 -1.17 11.90
C GLN A 93 19.37 -1.25 10.49
N ILE A 94 19.70 -0.27 9.66
CA ILE A 94 19.28 -0.20 8.26
C ILE A 94 20.42 -0.76 7.42
N THR A 95 20.20 -1.92 6.82
CA THR A 95 21.11 -2.55 5.87
C THR A 95 20.57 -2.35 4.45
N GLY A 96 21.43 -1.99 3.50
CA GLY A 96 21.04 -1.76 2.10
C GLY A 96 21.26 -0.34 1.59
N TYR A 97 22.51 0.14 1.67
CA TYR A 97 23.00 1.25 0.83
C TYR A 97 23.76 0.70 -0.36
#